data_AF-A0A8J5CNB8-F1
#
_entry.id   AF-A0A8J5CNB8-F1
#
_cell.length_a   1.000
_cell.length_b   1.000
_cell.length_c   1.000
_cell.angle_alpha   90.00
_cell.angle_beta   90.00
_cell.angle_gamma   90.00
#
_symmetry.space_group_name_H-M   'P 1'
#
loop_
_entity.id
_entity.type
_entity.pdbx_description
1 polymer ?
#
loop_
_entity_poly.entity_id
_entity_poly.type
_entity_poly.pdbx_seq_one_letter_code
_entity_poly.pdbx_strand_id
1 'polypeptide(L)'
;MGSKLKPGGVRRHLKEKVVQMYEDLFHGADPCINNPRFWEDLYLLKPKMSALEGEISRCTSDQLVGLKDNINALFAKCVTTLAHEHNIRVVNALLTLCSLVRGLYRKMQGDYGFDFINILIGFDAAEEQMQLLLNHCSNFLTGEYCDSLKSLSLKFLLVLATGTDNISQNTVLEYLTINCNFDALLSHSSCRNQHGPEAVLYLMLMVNYRKHEMTNPYTVNISLLDDELILNGYGQVMLHADIQSLDSGAHSCLLTPCPPVPVSRLGNNLVYQGFKP
;
A
#
# COMPACT_ATOMS: atom_id res chain seq x y z
N MET A 1 -42.33 44.87 -16.27
CA MET A 1 -41.03 44.32 -16.74
C MET A 1 -40.02 44.52 -15.62
N GLY A 2 -39.57 43.45 -14.99
CA GLY A 2 -38.63 43.48 -13.86
C GLY A 2 -37.90 42.15 -13.81
N SER A 3 -36.59 42.22 -13.95
CA SER A 3 -35.62 41.22 -14.36
C SER A 3 -35.57 39.98 -13.46
N LYS A 4 -35.58 38.79 -14.08
CA LYS A 4 -35.22 37.51 -13.43
C LYS A 4 -33.75 37.56 -13.00
N LEU A 5 -33.49 37.55 -11.70
CA LEU A 5 -32.17 37.20 -11.15
C LEU A 5 -31.95 35.70 -11.34
N LYS A 6 -30.89 35.34 -12.08
CA LYS A 6 -30.40 33.96 -12.23
C LYS A 6 -29.92 33.46 -10.85
N PRO A 7 -30.30 32.25 -10.40
CA PRO A 7 -29.68 31.66 -9.23
C PRO A 7 -28.22 31.32 -9.53
N GLY A 8 -27.38 31.55 -8.52
CA GLY A 8 -25.93 31.55 -8.59
C GLY A 8 -25.32 30.28 -9.17
N GLY A 9 -24.23 30.50 -9.91
CA GLY A 9 -23.38 29.45 -10.42
C GLY A 9 -22.98 28.49 -9.32
N VAL A 10 -23.20 27.21 -9.57
CA VAL A 10 -22.61 26.10 -8.83
C VAL A 10 -21.13 26.44 -8.64
N ARG A 11 -20.70 26.65 -7.38
CA ARG A 11 -19.28 26.67 -7.03
C ARG A 11 -18.73 25.30 -7.41
N ARG A 12 -18.25 25.17 -8.65
CA ARG A 12 -17.42 24.04 -9.08
C ARG A 12 -16.28 23.99 -8.06
N HIS A 13 -16.31 22.99 -7.19
CA HIS A 13 -15.21 22.77 -6.27
C HIS A 13 -13.94 22.73 -7.13
N LEU A 14 -12.97 23.59 -6.80
CA LEU A 14 -11.65 23.56 -7.42
C LEU A 14 -11.03 22.21 -7.09
N LYS A 15 -11.25 21.24 -7.96
CA LYS A 15 -10.76 19.88 -7.81
C LYS A 15 -9.30 19.85 -8.23
N GLU A 16 -8.43 19.26 -7.43
CA GLU A 16 -7.01 19.18 -7.73
C GLU A 16 -6.78 18.49 -9.09
N LYS A 17 -5.84 19.00 -9.90
CA LYS A 17 -5.57 18.49 -11.25
C LYS A 17 -5.29 16.99 -11.26
N VAL A 18 -4.52 16.49 -10.29
CA VAL A 18 -4.18 15.06 -10.19
C VAL A 18 -5.42 14.18 -10.00
N VAL A 19 -6.43 14.67 -9.27
CA VAL A 19 -7.67 13.90 -9.05
C VAL A 19 -8.52 13.88 -10.32
N GLN A 20 -8.56 14.99 -11.07
CA GLN A 20 -9.24 15.02 -12.37
C GLN A 20 -8.58 14.04 -13.36
N MET A 21 -7.24 13.96 -13.35
CA MET A 21 -6.50 13.02 -14.19
C MET A 21 -6.79 11.56 -13.84
N TYR A 22 -7.00 11.24 -12.55
CA TYR A 22 -7.48 9.91 -12.16
C TYR A 22 -8.89 9.68 -12.70
N GLU A 23 -9.82 10.62 -12.54
CA GLU A 23 -11.17 10.46 -13.10
C GLU A 23 -11.13 10.21 -14.61
N ASP A 24 -10.36 10.98 -15.37
CA ASP A 24 -10.22 10.79 -16.82
C ASP A 24 -9.73 9.37 -17.16
N LEU A 25 -8.76 8.87 -16.39
CA LEU A 25 -8.23 7.51 -16.55
C LEU A 25 -9.30 6.43 -16.28
N PHE A 26 -10.14 6.62 -15.25
CA PHE A 26 -11.18 5.66 -14.85
C PHE A 26 -12.54 5.88 -15.55
N HIS A 27 -12.68 6.90 -16.41
CA HIS A 27 -13.84 7.07 -17.30
C HIS A 27 -13.75 6.21 -18.58
N GLY A 28 -12.60 5.59 -18.85
CA GLY A 28 -12.43 4.58 -19.93
C GLY A 28 -12.09 5.13 -21.31
N ALA A 29 -12.02 6.46 -21.48
CA ALA A 29 -11.37 7.04 -22.65
C ALA A 29 -9.85 6.99 -22.51
N ASP A 30 -9.11 6.97 -23.62
CA ASP A 30 -7.65 7.17 -23.57
C ASP A 30 -7.36 8.62 -23.16
N PRO A 31 -6.72 8.86 -22.00
CA PRO A 31 -6.46 10.21 -21.51
C PRO A 31 -5.47 10.98 -22.41
N CYS A 32 -4.68 10.29 -23.24
CA CYS A 32 -3.72 10.92 -24.14
C CYS A 32 -4.39 11.64 -25.32
N ILE A 33 -5.63 11.27 -25.68
CA ILE A 33 -6.39 11.92 -26.76
C ILE A 33 -6.60 13.40 -26.45
N ASN A 34 -7.00 13.70 -25.22
CA ASN A 34 -7.27 15.07 -24.78
C ASN A 34 -5.99 15.79 -24.31
N ASN A 35 -5.00 15.04 -23.81
CA ASN A 35 -3.74 15.57 -23.34
C ASN A 35 -2.57 14.67 -23.76
N PRO A 36 -1.85 14.99 -24.85
CA PRO A 36 -0.70 14.20 -25.31
C PRO A 36 0.42 14.05 -24.27
N ARG A 37 0.51 14.96 -23.29
CA ARG A 37 1.50 14.95 -22.19
C ARG A 37 0.92 14.45 -20.88
N PHE A 38 -0.20 13.72 -20.91
CA PHE A 38 -0.90 13.24 -19.72
C PHE A 38 0.03 12.61 -18.69
N TRP A 39 0.85 11.63 -19.10
CA TRP A 39 1.77 10.93 -18.20
C TRP A 39 2.85 11.85 -17.62
N GLU A 40 3.40 12.74 -18.45
CA GLU A 40 4.42 13.69 -18.00
C GLU A 40 3.85 14.63 -16.93
N ASP A 41 2.62 15.11 -17.12
CA ASP A 41 1.90 15.94 -16.16
C ASP A 41 1.57 15.16 -14.89
N LEU A 42 1.14 13.90 -15.01
CA LEU A 42 0.71 13.08 -13.88
C LEU A 42 1.85 12.90 -12.89
N TYR A 43 3.04 12.54 -13.38
CA TYR A 43 4.20 12.26 -12.53
C TYR A 43 4.91 13.53 -12.01
N LEU A 44 4.55 14.71 -12.52
CA LEU A 44 4.97 15.99 -11.92
C LEU A 44 4.13 16.36 -10.69
N LEU A 45 2.88 15.90 -10.64
CA LEU A 45 1.96 16.21 -9.55
C LEU A 45 2.15 15.22 -8.40
N LYS A 46 2.06 15.72 -7.16
CA LYS A 46 2.07 14.86 -5.98
C LYS A 46 0.85 13.91 -6.01
N PRO A 47 1.06 12.58 -5.98
CA PRO A 47 -0.03 11.62 -6.02
C PRO A 47 -0.96 11.76 -4.82
N LYS A 48 -2.26 11.58 -5.08
CA LYS A 48 -3.29 11.53 -4.04
C LYS A 48 -3.75 10.08 -3.91
N MET A 49 -3.00 9.31 -3.13
CA MET A 49 -3.20 7.86 -2.96
C MET A 49 -4.66 7.50 -2.62
N SER A 50 -5.26 8.19 -1.67
CA SER A 50 -6.66 7.96 -1.28
C SER A 50 -7.68 8.28 -2.37
N ALA A 51 -7.37 9.22 -3.26
CA ALA A 51 -8.24 9.55 -4.38
C ALA A 51 -8.18 8.45 -5.45
N LEU A 52 -6.97 7.97 -5.78
CA LEU A 52 -6.79 6.85 -6.72
C LEU A 52 -7.46 5.56 -6.21
N GLU A 53 -7.19 5.19 -4.95
CA GLU A 53 -7.87 4.06 -4.30
C GLU A 53 -9.40 4.25 -4.30
N GLY A 54 -9.86 5.48 -4.13
CA GLY A 54 -11.26 5.85 -4.16
C GLY A 54 -11.91 5.69 -5.54
N GLU A 55 -11.22 6.01 -6.64
CA GLU A 55 -11.72 5.75 -8.01
C GLU A 55 -11.90 4.25 -8.22
N ILE A 56 -10.86 3.45 -7.93
CA ILE A 56 -10.87 1.99 -8.09
C ILE A 56 -12.00 1.35 -7.27
N SER A 57 -12.20 1.83 -6.04
CA SER A 57 -13.24 1.31 -5.15
C SER A 57 -14.66 1.55 -5.70
N ARG A 58 -14.87 2.65 -6.44
CA ARG A 58 -16.15 3.03 -7.03
C ARG A 58 -16.50 2.28 -8.31
N CYS A 59 -15.50 1.78 -9.03
CA CYS A 59 -15.74 0.95 -10.21
C CYS A 59 -16.49 -0.34 -9.84
N THR A 60 -17.37 -0.84 -10.70
CA THR A 60 -17.89 -2.21 -10.60
C THR A 60 -16.88 -3.22 -11.16
N SER A 61 -17.06 -4.52 -10.92
CA SER A 61 -16.19 -5.55 -11.47
C SER A 61 -16.14 -5.50 -13.01
N ASP A 62 -17.29 -5.36 -13.67
CA ASP A 62 -17.37 -5.24 -15.14
C ASP A 62 -16.66 -4.00 -15.66
N GLN A 63 -16.80 -2.86 -14.95
CA GLN A 63 -16.07 -1.64 -15.31
C GLN A 63 -14.56 -1.80 -15.17
N LEU A 64 -14.07 -2.51 -14.15
CA LEU A 64 -12.64 -2.77 -14.01
C LEU A 64 -12.09 -3.61 -15.17
N VAL A 65 -12.85 -4.60 -15.62
CA VAL A 65 -12.48 -5.38 -16.81
C VAL A 65 -12.44 -4.48 -18.05
N GLY A 66 -13.41 -3.59 -18.23
CA GLY A 66 -13.41 -2.62 -19.33
C GLY A 66 -12.31 -1.56 -19.23
N LEU A 67 -11.81 -1.26 -18.03
CA LEU A 67 -10.73 -0.31 -17.76
C LEU A 67 -9.34 -0.96 -17.76
N LYS A 68 -9.26 -2.27 -18.03
CA LYS A 68 -8.03 -3.05 -18.02
C LYS A 68 -6.91 -2.34 -18.79
N ASP A 69 -7.15 -1.90 -20.02
CA ASP A 69 -6.11 -1.27 -20.85
C ASP A 69 -5.56 0.03 -20.23
N ASN A 70 -6.42 0.84 -19.62
CA ASN A 70 -6.01 2.06 -18.91
C ASN A 70 -5.20 1.74 -17.65
N ILE A 71 -5.59 0.70 -16.91
CA ILE A 71 -4.87 0.24 -15.71
C ILE A 71 -3.49 -0.33 -16.09
N ASN A 72 -3.43 -1.19 -17.10
CA ASN A 72 -2.18 -1.73 -17.65
C ASN A 72 -1.25 -0.61 -18.12
N ALA A 73 -1.80 0.38 -18.83
CA ALA A 73 -1.03 1.54 -19.28
C ALA A 73 -0.50 2.36 -18.09
N LEU A 74 -1.31 2.59 -17.05
CA LEU A 74 -0.87 3.27 -15.83
C LEU A 74 0.27 2.50 -15.15
N PHE A 75 0.14 1.17 -15.00
CA PHE A 75 1.17 0.33 -14.41
C PHE A 75 2.46 0.39 -15.22
N ALA A 76 2.42 0.11 -16.52
CA ALA A 76 3.57 0.11 -17.40
C ALA A 76 4.26 1.49 -17.46
N LYS A 77 3.48 2.58 -17.47
CA LYS A 77 4.02 3.95 -17.44
C LYS A 77 4.67 4.28 -16.10
N CYS A 78 4.16 3.74 -14.99
CA CYS A 78 4.84 3.90 -13.71
C CYS A 78 6.17 3.16 -13.71
N VAL A 79 6.20 1.89 -14.15
CA VAL A 79 7.41 1.06 -14.21
C VAL A 79 8.49 1.74 -15.06
N THR A 80 8.14 2.19 -16.28
CA THR A 80 9.09 2.91 -17.15
C THR A 80 9.57 4.23 -16.55
N THR A 81 8.73 4.92 -15.76
CA THR A 81 9.12 6.16 -15.09
C THR A 81 10.09 5.93 -13.92
N LEU A 82 10.20 4.70 -13.38
CA LEU A 82 11.19 4.40 -12.33
C LEU A 82 12.63 4.50 -12.84
N ALA A 83 12.86 4.37 -14.15
CA ALA A 83 14.16 4.57 -14.78
C ALA A 83 14.53 6.06 -14.99
N HIS A 84 13.65 7.01 -14.63
CA HIS A 84 13.86 8.42 -14.93
C HIS A 84 14.89 9.06 -14.00
N GLU A 85 15.73 9.95 -14.55
CA GLU A 85 16.73 10.72 -13.78
C GLU A 85 16.12 11.67 -12.72
N HIS A 86 14.84 12.01 -12.82
CA HIS A 86 14.22 13.04 -12.00
C HIS A 86 13.52 12.41 -10.80
N ASN A 87 14.15 12.48 -9.63
CA ASN A 87 13.70 11.82 -8.39
C ASN A 87 12.23 12.08 -8.02
N ILE A 88 11.69 13.28 -8.27
CA ILE A 88 10.27 13.57 -7.98
C ILE A 88 9.34 12.68 -8.83
N ARG A 89 9.68 12.47 -10.10
CA ARG A 89 8.87 11.62 -11.00
C ARG A 89 8.94 10.16 -10.56
N VAL A 90 10.13 9.69 -10.21
CA VAL A 90 10.36 8.33 -9.68
C VAL A 90 9.53 8.09 -8.42
N VAL A 91 9.63 8.99 -7.43
CA VAL A 91 8.86 8.88 -6.17
C VAL A 91 7.35 8.93 -6.43
N ASN A 92 6.89 9.84 -7.29
CA ASN A 92 5.47 9.96 -7.61
C ASN A 92 4.95 8.73 -8.36
N ALA A 93 5.72 8.15 -9.28
CA ALA A 93 5.37 6.91 -9.97
C ALA A 93 5.27 5.74 -8.98
N LEU A 94 6.22 5.61 -8.06
CA LEU A 94 6.23 4.53 -7.06
C LEU A 94 5.08 4.65 -6.05
N LEU A 95 4.72 5.88 -5.63
CA LEU A 95 3.52 6.13 -4.81
C LEU A 95 2.21 5.82 -5.57
N THR A 96 2.19 6.09 -6.88
CA THR A 96 1.05 5.78 -7.74
C THR A 96 0.90 4.26 -7.89
N LEU A 97 2.01 3.52 -8.08
CA LEU A 97 2.00 2.05 -8.06
C LEU A 97 1.50 1.49 -6.73
N CYS A 98 1.99 2.00 -5.60
CA CYS A 98 1.52 1.58 -4.28
C CYS A 98 -0.01 1.69 -4.15
N SER A 99 -0.57 2.83 -4.54
CA SER A 99 -2.00 3.09 -4.41
C SER A 99 -2.85 2.34 -5.44
N LEU A 100 -2.34 2.14 -6.67
CA LEU A 100 -2.99 1.31 -7.68
C LEU A 100 -3.11 -0.15 -7.21
N VAL A 101 -1.99 -0.76 -6.82
CA VAL A 101 -1.94 -2.16 -6.38
C VAL A 101 -2.80 -2.37 -5.14
N ARG A 102 -2.68 -1.49 -4.15
CA ARG A 102 -3.49 -1.56 -2.93
C ARG A 102 -4.98 -1.38 -3.22
N GLY A 103 -5.34 -0.44 -4.08
CA GLY A 103 -6.73 -0.20 -4.48
C GLY A 103 -7.34 -1.43 -5.16
N LEU A 104 -6.59 -2.08 -6.04
CA LEU A 104 -7.03 -3.30 -6.74
C LEU A 104 -7.18 -4.49 -5.80
N TYR A 105 -6.21 -4.75 -4.92
CA TYR A 105 -6.34 -5.81 -3.92
C TYR A 105 -7.58 -5.61 -3.04
N ARG A 106 -7.80 -4.39 -2.54
CA ARG A 106 -9.00 -4.08 -1.75
C ARG A 106 -10.31 -4.31 -2.50
N LYS A 107 -10.30 -4.15 -3.81
CA LYS A 107 -11.48 -4.24 -4.65
C LYS A 107 -11.79 -5.67 -5.11
N MET A 108 -10.76 -6.50 -5.31
CA MET A 108 -10.89 -7.84 -5.87
C MET A 108 -11.33 -8.92 -4.84
N GLN A 109 -11.38 -8.60 -3.54
CA GLN A 109 -12.04 -9.35 -2.43
C GLN A 109 -12.18 -10.89 -2.55
N GLY A 110 -11.21 -11.63 -3.10
CA GLY A 110 -11.21 -13.10 -3.16
C GLY A 110 -10.67 -13.69 -4.47
N ASP A 111 -10.84 -13.03 -5.62
CA ASP A 111 -10.43 -13.53 -6.95
C ASP A 111 -9.01 -13.08 -7.35
N TYR A 112 -8.05 -13.26 -6.43
CA TYR A 112 -6.76 -12.56 -6.47
C TYR A 112 -5.69 -13.13 -7.41
N GLY A 113 -5.93 -14.27 -8.03
CA GLY A 113 -4.87 -14.98 -8.75
C GLY A 113 -4.62 -14.44 -10.14
N PHE A 114 -5.37 -14.96 -11.10
CA PHE A 114 -5.15 -14.70 -12.52
C PHE A 114 -5.82 -13.42 -12.99
N ASP A 115 -7.01 -13.11 -12.49
CA ASP A 115 -7.74 -11.90 -12.88
C ASP A 115 -7.05 -10.64 -12.36
N PHE A 116 -6.46 -10.69 -11.17
CA PHE A 116 -5.67 -9.57 -10.63
C PHE A 116 -4.50 -9.21 -11.56
N ILE A 117 -3.66 -10.18 -11.92
CA ILE A 117 -2.51 -9.97 -12.82
C ILE A 117 -2.98 -9.48 -14.19
N ASN A 118 -4.05 -10.08 -14.71
CA ASN A 118 -4.61 -9.72 -16.01
C ASN A 118 -5.13 -8.28 -16.05
N ILE A 119 -5.73 -7.79 -14.97
CA ILE A 119 -6.25 -6.43 -14.86
C ILE A 119 -5.13 -5.43 -14.59
N LEU A 120 -4.14 -5.79 -13.76
CA LEU A 120 -3.07 -4.89 -13.35
C LEU A 120 -2.02 -4.67 -14.44
N ILE A 121 -1.58 -5.75 -15.10
CA ILE A 121 -0.45 -5.74 -16.06
C ILE A 121 -0.84 -6.33 -17.42
N GLY A 122 -1.74 -7.31 -17.42
CA GLY A 122 -2.07 -8.11 -18.59
C GLY A 122 -1.11 -9.29 -18.74
N PHE A 123 -1.62 -10.46 -19.13
CA PHE A 123 -0.81 -11.68 -19.18
C PHE A 123 0.39 -11.58 -20.12
N ASP A 124 0.23 -10.92 -21.27
CA ASP A 124 1.27 -10.85 -22.31
C ASP A 124 2.53 -10.10 -21.84
N ALA A 125 2.36 -9.11 -20.96
CA ALA A 125 3.44 -8.25 -20.48
C ALA A 125 3.81 -8.51 -19.00
N ALA A 126 3.11 -9.42 -18.31
CA ALA A 126 3.24 -9.62 -16.87
C ALA A 126 4.67 -9.96 -16.44
N GLU A 127 5.31 -10.91 -17.14
CA GLU A 127 6.66 -11.37 -16.82
C GLU A 127 7.69 -10.26 -17.02
N GLU A 128 7.72 -9.63 -18.20
CA GLU A 128 8.68 -8.56 -18.52
C GLU A 128 8.51 -7.34 -17.60
N GLN A 129 7.28 -6.86 -17.41
CA GLN A 129 7.02 -5.68 -16.59
C GLN A 129 7.30 -5.91 -15.11
N MET A 130 6.97 -7.10 -14.58
CA MET A 130 7.27 -7.44 -13.20
C MET A 130 8.77 -7.61 -12.97
N GLN A 131 9.48 -8.27 -13.89
CA GLN A 131 10.94 -8.36 -13.81
C GLN A 131 11.59 -6.98 -13.82
N LEU A 132 11.16 -6.08 -14.72
CA LEU A 132 11.67 -4.71 -14.79
C LEU A 132 11.39 -3.92 -13.50
N LEU A 133 10.17 -4.01 -12.97
CA LEU A 133 9.76 -3.38 -11.71
C LEU A 133 10.62 -3.85 -10.53
N LEU A 134 10.84 -5.16 -10.41
CA LEU A 134 11.61 -5.74 -9.32
C LEU A 134 13.10 -5.43 -9.44
N ASN A 135 13.63 -5.36 -10.66
CA ASN A 135 15.00 -4.86 -10.89
C ASN A 135 15.14 -3.41 -10.44
N HIS A 136 14.17 -2.53 -10.75
CA HIS A 136 14.18 -1.15 -10.24
C HIS A 136 14.14 -1.10 -8.72
N CYS A 137 13.25 -1.87 -8.07
CA CYS A 137 13.18 -1.93 -6.62
C CYS A 137 14.50 -2.41 -6.01
N SER A 138 15.09 -3.48 -6.54
CA SER A 138 16.39 -3.98 -6.11
C SER A 138 17.48 -2.91 -6.25
N ASN A 139 17.54 -2.22 -7.39
CA ASN A 139 18.51 -1.13 -7.62
C ASN A 139 18.34 0.02 -6.62
N PHE A 140 17.10 0.42 -6.30
CA PHE A 140 16.85 1.46 -5.31
C PHE A 140 17.33 1.06 -3.91
N LEU A 141 17.14 -0.20 -3.54
CA LEU A 141 17.48 -0.73 -2.23
C LEU A 141 18.98 -0.96 -2.06
N THR A 142 19.65 -1.43 -3.12
CA THR A 142 21.08 -1.75 -3.13
C THR A 142 21.96 -0.54 -3.45
N GLY A 143 21.46 0.41 -4.24
CA GLY A 143 22.20 1.57 -4.71
C GLY A 143 22.31 2.72 -3.72
N GLU A 144 23.00 3.77 -4.15
CA GLU A 144 23.22 5.02 -3.39
C GLU A 144 22.04 6.00 -3.54
N TYR A 145 20.83 5.53 -3.23
CA TYR A 145 19.62 6.35 -3.21
C TYR A 145 19.29 6.84 -1.80
N CYS A 146 18.46 7.88 -1.70
CA CYS A 146 18.04 8.41 -0.41
C CYS A 146 17.17 7.41 0.37
N ASP A 147 17.25 7.45 1.71
CA ASP A 147 16.55 6.51 2.58
C ASP A 147 15.03 6.54 2.42
N SER A 148 14.47 7.70 2.05
CA SER A 148 13.04 7.84 1.76
C SER A 148 12.62 6.99 0.56
N LEU A 149 13.45 6.91 -0.49
CA LEU A 149 13.18 6.08 -1.66
C LEU A 149 13.33 4.60 -1.32
N LYS A 150 14.37 4.23 -0.57
CA LYS A 150 14.57 2.87 -0.06
C LYS A 150 13.37 2.39 0.78
N SER A 151 12.94 3.23 1.73
CA SER A 151 11.76 2.97 2.55
C SER A 151 10.50 2.77 1.70
N LEU A 152 10.34 3.59 0.65
CA LEU A 152 9.18 3.52 -0.22
C LEU A 152 9.19 2.26 -1.09
N SER A 153 10.35 1.84 -1.60
CA SER A 153 10.52 0.58 -2.33
C SER A 153 10.22 -0.63 -1.45
N LEU A 154 10.70 -0.66 -0.20
CA LEU A 154 10.35 -1.73 0.75
C LEU A 154 8.85 -1.74 1.07
N LYS A 155 8.24 -0.58 1.30
CA LYS A 155 6.78 -0.47 1.51
C LYS A 155 6.00 -1.00 0.31
N PHE A 156 6.44 -0.70 -0.90
CA PHE A 156 5.80 -1.21 -2.11
C PHE A 156 5.89 -2.74 -2.21
N LEU A 157 7.07 -3.32 -1.95
CA LEU A 157 7.26 -4.78 -1.91
C LEU A 157 6.41 -5.45 -0.85
N LEU A 158 6.27 -4.83 0.33
CA LEU A 158 5.36 -5.28 1.37
C LEU A 158 3.90 -5.23 0.91
N VAL A 159 3.47 -4.17 0.23
CA VAL A 159 2.11 -4.07 -0.35
C VAL A 159 1.84 -5.20 -1.35
N LEU A 160 2.83 -5.57 -2.17
CA LEU A 160 2.71 -6.74 -3.07
C LEU A 160 2.61 -8.04 -2.27
N ALA A 161 3.42 -8.20 -1.22
CA ALA A 161 3.46 -9.43 -0.43
C ALA A 161 2.21 -9.64 0.45
N THR A 162 1.69 -8.57 1.04
CA THR A 162 0.52 -8.59 1.95
C THR A 162 -0.78 -8.24 1.25
N GLY A 163 -0.83 -8.34 -0.09
CA GLY A 163 -2.02 -8.02 -0.86
C GLY A 163 -3.20 -8.97 -0.62
N THR A 164 -2.91 -10.19 -0.17
CA THR A 164 -3.90 -11.24 0.10
C THR A 164 -3.80 -11.70 1.55
N ASP A 165 -4.92 -12.15 2.12
CA ASP A 165 -4.95 -12.72 3.48
C ASP A 165 -4.17 -14.05 3.55
N ASN A 166 -4.20 -14.81 2.45
CA ASN A 166 -3.41 -16.02 2.30
C ASN A 166 -2.23 -15.79 1.36
N ILE A 167 -1.04 -15.72 1.95
CA ILE A 167 0.24 -15.53 1.25
C ILE A 167 0.43 -16.57 0.15
N SER A 168 0.05 -17.84 0.38
CA SER A 168 0.23 -18.92 -0.61
C SER A 168 -0.64 -18.78 -1.87
N GLN A 169 -1.71 -18.00 -1.82
CA GLN A 169 -2.61 -17.74 -2.95
C GLN A 169 -2.22 -16.49 -3.75
N ASN A 170 -1.24 -15.71 -3.29
CA ASN A 170 -0.80 -14.51 -3.97
C ASN A 170 0.13 -14.87 -5.15
N THR A 171 -0.42 -14.93 -6.35
CA THR A 171 0.33 -15.23 -7.58
C THR A 171 1.44 -14.22 -7.87
N VAL A 172 1.33 -12.98 -7.36
CA VAL A 172 2.40 -11.96 -7.46
C VAL A 172 3.68 -12.41 -6.74
N LEU A 173 3.57 -13.19 -5.66
CA LEU A 173 4.73 -13.66 -4.90
C LEU A 173 5.62 -14.63 -5.66
N GLU A 174 5.07 -15.32 -6.66
CA GLU A 174 5.84 -16.17 -7.56
C GLU A 174 6.89 -15.34 -8.32
N TYR A 175 6.49 -14.17 -8.83
CA TYR A 175 7.41 -13.24 -9.48
C TYR A 175 8.44 -12.63 -8.53
N LEU A 176 8.04 -12.34 -7.28
CA LEU A 176 8.93 -11.82 -6.24
C LEU A 176 10.00 -12.84 -5.84
N THR A 177 9.69 -14.14 -5.89
CA THR A 177 10.64 -15.20 -5.54
C THR A 177 11.73 -15.39 -6.59
N ILE A 178 11.41 -15.12 -7.85
CA ILE A 178 12.34 -15.35 -8.97
C ILE A 178 13.30 -14.17 -9.16
N ASN A 179 12.82 -12.94 -8.99
CA ASN A 179 13.51 -11.76 -9.53
C ASN A 179 14.16 -10.84 -8.50
N CYS A 180 14.00 -11.08 -7.20
CA CYS A 180 14.40 -10.09 -6.20
C CYS A 180 15.61 -10.56 -5.38
N ASN A 181 16.73 -9.84 -5.50
CA ASN A 181 17.98 -10.10 -4.80
C ASN A 181 18.15 -9.14 -3.60
N PHE A 182 17.90 -9.62 -2.38
CA PHE A 182 17.80 -8.77 -1.17
C PHE A 182 19.06 -8.72 -0.30
N ASP A 183 20.10 -9.47 -0.64
CA ASP A 183 21.28 -9.65 0.22
C ASP A 183 22.00 -8.33 0.54
N ALA A 184 21.91 -7.33 -0.35
CA ALA A 184 22.56 -6.05 -0.18
C ALA A 184 21.93 -5.16 0.92
N LEU A 185 20.62 -5.25 1.17
CA LEU A 185 19.95 -4.48 2.23
C LEU A 185 20.41 -4.92 3.62
N LEU A 186 20.66 -6.22 3.75
CA LEU A 186 21.14 -6.82 4.98
C LEU A 186 22.62 -6.53 5.18
N SER A 187 23.39 -6.36 4.10
CA SER A 187 24.85 -6.23 4.16
C SER A 187 25.35 -4.91 4.79
N HIS A 188 24.60 -3.81 4.68
CA HIS A 188 25.07 -2.48 5.11
C HIS A 188 24.56 -2.09 6.51
N SER A 189 25.46 -1.86 7.47
CA SER A 189 25.11 -1.57 8.88
C SER A 189 24.18 -0.37 9.09
N SER A 190 24.38 0.72 8.33
CA SER A 190 23.51 1.91 8.41
C SER A 190 22.11 1.65 7.87
N CYS A 191 21.99 0.92 6.75
CA CYS A 191 20.70 0.52 6.18
C CYS A 191 19.95 -0.47 7.10
N ARG A 192 20.70 -1.34 7.77
CA ARG A 192 20.19 -2.35 8.70
C ARG A 192 19.46 -1.74 9.91
N ASN A 193 19.95 -0.63 10.45
CA ASN A 193 19.30 0.02 11.60
C ASN A 193 18.01 0.76 11.23
N GLN A 194 17.93 1.32 10.02
CA GLN A 194 16.82 2.16 9.59
C GLN A 194 15.74 1.43 8.80
N HIS A 195 16.11 0.35 8.10
CA HIS A 195 15.21 -0.44 7.26
C HIS A 195 15.19 -1.93 7.63
N GLY A 196 15.97 -2.33 8.64
CA GLY A 196 16.02 -3.71 9.12
C GLY A 196 14.67 -4.28 9.51
N PRO A 197 13.83 -3.58 10.30
CA PRO A 197 12.54 -4.12 10.71
C PRO A 197 11.62 -4.47 9.53
N GLU A 198 11.47 -3.55 8.56
CA GLU A 198 10.65 -3.76 7.37
C GLU A 198 11.26 -4.80 6.42
N ALA A 199 12.58 -4.83 6.28
CA ALA A 199 13.27 -5.84 5.48
C ALA A 199 13.12 -7.24 6.09
N VAL A 200 13.22 -7.38 7.41
CA VAL A 200 13.00 -8.65 8.13
C VAL A 200 11.54 -9.09 7.99
N LEU A 201 10.57 -8.18 8.15
CA LEU A 201 9.16 -8.50 7.93
C LEU A 201 8.93 -9.01 6.50
N TYR A 202 9.48 -8.33 5.50
CA TYR A 202 9.39 -8.78 4.12
C TYR A 202 9.99 -10.18 3.94
N LEU A 203 11.21 -10.41 4.43
CA LEU A 203 11.88 -11.71 4.35
C LEU A 203 11.09 -12.81 5.06
N MET A 204 10.49 -12.51 6.20
CA MET A 204 9.66 -13.46 6.94
C MET A 204 8.40 -13.85 6.17
N LEU A 205 7.72 -12.89 5.54
CA LEU A 205 6.58 -13.18 4.66
C LEU A 205 7.02 -14.04 3.48
N MET A 206 8.14 -13.68 2.85
CA MET A 206 8.67 -14.42 1.72
C MET A 206 9.09 -15.83 2.10
N VAL A 207 9.77 -16.07 3.23
CA VAL A 207 10.12 -17.42 3.72
C VAL A 207 8.88 -18.27 3.99
N ASN A 208 7.81 -17.65 4.48
CA ASN A 208 6.55 -18.36 4.74
C ASN A 208 5.76 -18.67 3.46
N TYR A 209 6.04 -18.02 2.33
CA TYR A 209 5.43 -18.32 1.04
C TYR A 209 5.79 -19.75 0.60
N ARG A 210 4.77 -20.60 0.44
CA ARG A 210 4.87 -22.01 -0.01
C ARG A 210 5.99 -22.81 0.67
N LYS A 211 6.24 -22.55 1.96
CA LYS A 211 7.33 -23.18 2.75
C LYS A 211 7.35 -24.71 2.78
N HIS A 212 6.24 -25.36 2.41
CA HIS A 212 6.09 -26.81 2.39
C HIS A 212 6.06 -27.41 0.98
N GLU A 213 6.05 -26.58 -0.07
CA GLU A 213 5.85 -27.03 -1.46
C GLU A 213 7.08 -26.78 -2.34
N MET A 214 7.94 -25.80 -1.99
CA MET A 214 9.11 -25.43 -2.80
C MET A 214 10.33 -25.06 -1.94
N THR A 215 11.53 -25.27 -2.47
CA THR A 215 12.77 -24.74 -1.88
C THR A 215 12.80 -23.22 -2.05
N ASN A 216 12.53 -22.52 -0.96
CA ASN A 216 12.44 -21.07 -0.96
C ASN A 216 13.84 -20.43 -0.81
N PRO A 217 14.32 -19.62 -1.78
CA PRO A 217 15.65 -19.00 -1.72
C PRO A 217 15.81 -18.05 -0.52
N TYR A 218 14.71 -17.46 -0.04
CA TYR A 218 14.74 -16.55 1.11
C TYR A 218 15.05 -17.24 2.44
N THR A 219 14.88 -18.57 2.53
CA THR A 219 15.22 -19.36 3.73
C THR A 219 16.72 -19.29 4.03
N VAL A 220 17.55 -19.23 2.99
CA VAL A 220 19.00 -19.04 3.17
C VAL A 220 19.28 -17.61 3.63
N ASN A 221 18.63 -16.61 3.02
CA ASN A 221 18.87 -15.20 3.34
C ASN A 221 18.47 -14.83 4.76
N ILE A 222 17.38 -15.41 5.31
CA ILE A 222 17.02 -15.19 6.71
C ILE A 222 17.99 -15.87 7.68
N SER A 223 18.60 -17.01 7.30
CA SER A 223 19.58 -17.71 8.14
C SER A 223 20.93 -16.98 8.25
N LEU A 224 21.17 -16.00 7.38
CA LEU A 224 22.37 -15.15 7.41
C LEU A 224 22.19 -13.88 8.28
N LEU A 225 21.01 -13.67 8.87
CA LEU A 225 20.72 -12.50 9.70
C LEU A 225 21.08 -12.71 11.17
N ASP A 226 21.48 -11.62 11.83
CA ASP A 226 21.70 -11.63 13.28
C ASP A 226 20.36 -11.84 14.02
N ASP A 227 20.38 -12.71 15.03
CA ASP A 227 19.19 -13.10 15.82
C ASP A 227 18.44 -11.91 16.45
N GLU A 228 19.14 -10.85 16.86
CA GLU A 228 18.52 -9.66 17.46
C GLU A 228 17.66 -8.87 16.47
N LEU A 229 18.04 -8.82 15.19
CA LEU A 229 17.28 -8.14 14.15
C LEU A 229 16.08 -8.95 13.72
N ILE A 230 16.25 -10.26 13.65
CA ILE A 230 15.13 -11.19 13.44
C ILE A 230 14.12 -11.02 14.58
N LEU A 231 14.57 -11.02 15.83
CA LEU A 231 13.72 -10.86 17.00
C LEU A 231 13.02 -9.50 17.05
N ASN A 232 13.72 -8.41 16.74
CA ASN A 232 13.13 -7.08 16.65
C ASN A 232 12.10 -6.97 15.51
N GLY A 233 12.38 -7.58 14.35
CA GLY A 233 11.41 -7.67 13.26
C GLY A 233 10.17 -8.46 13.66
N TYR A 234 10.33 -9.64 14.28
CA TYR A 234 9.22 -10.42 14.87
C TYR A 234 8.41 -9.60 15.88
N GLY A 235 9.08 -8.86 16.77
CA GLY A 235 8.45 -8.00 17.76
C GLY A 235 7.57 -6.91 17.14
N GLN A 236 8.03 -6.27 16.06
CA GLN A 236 7.24 -5.27 15.34
C GLN A 236 6.01 -5.88 14.65
N VAL A 237 6.12 -7.09 14.10
CA VAL A 237 4.99 -7.80 13.49
C VAL A 237 3.92 -8.14 14.53
N MET A 238 4.33 -8.60 15.71
CA MET A 238 3.41 -8.87 16.82
C MET A 238 2.73 -7.59 17.33
N LEU A 239 3.48 -6.51 17.48
CA LEU A 239 2.93 -5.21 17.90
C LEU A 239 1.95 -4.61 16.87
N HIS A 240 2.22 -4.77 15.57
CA HIS A 240 1.36 -4.24 14.52
C HIS A 240 0.10 -5.10 14.29
N ALA A 241 0.17 -6.41 14.59
CA ALA A 241 -0.99 -7.30 14.61
C ALA A 241 -1.94 -6.99 15.78
N ASP A 242 -1.42 -6.55 16.94
CA ASP A 242 -2.24 -6.12 18.08
C ASP A 242 -2.90 -4.74 17.89
N ILE A 243 -2.42 -3.90 16.98
CA ILE A 243 -3.07 -2.60 16.69
C ILE A 243 -4.34 -2.78 15.83
N GLN A 244 -4.41 -3.80 14.96
CA GLN A 244 -5.63 -4.10 14.21
C GLN A 244 -6.74 -4.72 15.10
N SER A 245 -6.38 -5.40 16.19
CA SER A 245 -7.34 -5.91 17.17
C SER A 245 -7.85 -4.82 18.13
N LEU A 246 -7.07 -3.74 18.35
CA LEU A 246 -7.48 -2.60 19.18
C LEU A 246 -8.27 -1.52 18.42
N ASP A 247 -8.08 -1.34 17.11
CA ASP A 247 -8.82 -0.33 16.33
C ASP A 247 -10.29 -0.74 16.07
N SER A 248 -10.60 -2.04 16.18
CA SER A 248 -11.98 -2.54 16.15
C SER A 248 -12.75 -2.29 17.46
N GLY A 249 -12.05 -1.99 18.55
CA GLY A 249 -12.64 -1.71 19.87
C GLY A 249 -12.70 -0.22 20.26
N ALA A 250 -11.91 0.64 19.61
CA ALA A 250 -11.78 2.05 20.01
C ALA A 250 -12.85 2.99 19.40
N HIS A 251 -13.51 2.59 18.31
CA HIS A 251 -14.54 3.42 17.66
C HIS A 251 -15.90 3.45 18.37
N SER A 252 -16.14 2.60 19.38
CA SER A 252 -17.39 2.59 20.16
C SER A 252 -17.33 3.43 21.45
N CYS A 253 -16.15 3.86 21.90
CA CYS A 253 -15.98 4.50 23.22
C CYS A 253 -15.82 6.03 23.19
N LEU A 254 -15.79 6.68 22.01
CA LEU A 254 -15.54 8.13 21.89
C LEU A 254 -16.80 9.00 21.65
N LEU A 255 -18.02 8.45 21.76
CA LEU A 255 -19.25 9.20 21.46
C LEU A 255 -20.34 9.19 22.55
N THR A 256 -20.01 8.93 23.82
CA THR A 256 -20.96 9.19 24.92
C THR A 256 -20.56 10.43 25.72
N PRO A 257 -21.40 11.48 25.75
CA PRO A 257 -21.16 12.62 26.62
C PRO A 257 -21.41 12.21 28.08
N CYS A 258 -20.41 12.41 28.94
CA CYS A 258 -20.56 12.29 30.39
C CYS A 258 -21.73 13.14 30.88
N PRO A 259 -22.71 12.59 31.61
CA PRO A 259 -23.67 13.40 32.34
C PRO A 259 -23.02 14.03 33.58
N PRO A 260 -23.49 15.21 34.02
CA PRO A 260 -22.89 15.92 35.14
C PRO A 260 -23.18 15.20 36.46
N VAL A 261 -22.17 15.20 37.34
CA VAL A 261 -22.23 14.67 38.70
C VAL A 261 -23.26 15.45 39.54
N PRO A 262 -24.22 14.80 40.22
CA PRO A 262 -24.93 15.40 41.34
C PRO A 262 -24.23 15.09 42.66
N VAL A 263 -24.09 16.14 43.46
CA VAL A 263 -23.53 16.17 44.80
C VAL A 263 -24.51 15.57 45.82
N SER A 264 -23.99 14.71 46.72
CA SER A 264 -24.48 14.38 48.07
C SER A 264 -25.81 13.65 48.25
N ARG A 265 -25.79 12.51 48.99
CA ARG A 265 -26.34 12.36 50.35
C ARG A 265 -26.41 10.89 50.80
N LEU A 266 -26.34 10.74 52.13
CA LEU A 266 -26.62 9.57 52.98
C LEU A 266 -25.45 8.56 53.06
N GLY A 267 -24.86 8.26 54.22
CA GLY A 267 -25.34 8.40 55.59
C GLY A 267 -25.52 7.02 56.21
N ASN A 268 -24.60 6.72 57.12
CA ASN A 268 -24.76 5.85 58.30
C ASN A 268 -24.85 4.32 58.17
N ASN A 269 -24.03 3.72 59.06
CA ASN A 269 -24.24 2.53 59.89
C ASN A 269 -23.79 1.18 59.31
N LEU A 270 -22.67 0.63 59.81
CA LEU A 270 -22.54 -0.31 60.98
C LEU A 270 -22.36 -1.74 60.38
N VAL A 271 -21.44 -2.64 60.74
CA VAL A 271 -20.73 -2.98 61.99
C VAL A 271 -19.43 -3.77 61.66
N TYR A 272 -18.41 -3.54 62.49
CA TYR A 272 -17.28 -4.38 62.91
C TYR A 272 -17.21 -5.88 62.53
N GLN A 273 -16.04 -6.31 62.08
CA GLN A 273 -15.11 -7.32 62.66
C GLN A 273 -13.92 -7.41 61.67
N GLY A 274 -12.67 -7.06 61.95
CA GLY A 274 -11.86 -7.31 63.13
C GLY A 274 -10.99 -8.53 62.86
N PHE A 275 -9.77 -8.35 62.35
CA PHE A 275 -8.53 -9.07 62.75
C PHE A 275 -7.33 -8.63 61.87
N LYS A 276 -6.28 -8.17 62.55
CA LYS A 276 -4.86 -8.09 62.15
C LYS A 276 -4.06 -8.66 63.33
N PRO A 277 -2.78 -9.02 63.19
CA PRO A 277 -1.96 -9.11 61.99
C PRO A 277 -1.76 -10.56 61.49
#